data_AF-A0A7W1TCE0-F1
#
_entry.id   AF-A0A7W1TCE0-F1
#
_cell.length_a   1.000
_cell.length_b   1.000
_cell.length_c   1.000
_cell.angle_alpha   90.00
_cell.angle_beta   90.00
_cell.angle_gamma   90.00
#
_symmetry.space_group_name_H-M   'P 1'
#
loop_
_entity.id
_entity.type
_entity.pdbx_description
1 polymer ?
#
loop_
_entity_poly.entity_id
_entity_poly.type
_entity_poly.pdbx_seq_one_letter_code
_entity_poly.pdbx_strand_id
1 'polypeptide(L)'
;MSDHVPTAEHDSHEDPMSHVPPPSLWPLLVTGGLTLVPFGVVSLLGTLNKSWWWGPLTNPTVGLILVGLGGLIFLYCLMGWCNQIIREKLISHDVAKQQTDLQAFILLFLTGELMAFGAVFSYFYYKKFWDPQFGPVEGMEFGGPTVAYATFLLLFSSVTCEFAHHALQHHKVMTAKILFVCTILLGVAFLGFQGYEWGELIQKGFYPTGEAISDSSASAFASCFYVGTGFHGLHVAIGLIMLFMVLMRLEFGHFQGKRHFAVVAASWYWHFVDIVWVLLFITVYVVG
;
A
#
# COMPACT_ATOMS: atom_id res chain seq x y z
N MET A 1 36.87 25.01 59.68
CA MET A 1 37.34 24.55 58.36
C MET A 1 36.62 23.23 58.11
N SER A 2 35.41 23.31 57.58
CA SER A 2 34.53 22.17 57.31
C SER A 2 34.55 21.91 55.82
N ASP A 3 35.07 20.76 55.43
CA ASP A 3 35.17 20.32 54.04
C ASP A 3 33.77 20.09 53.47
N HIS A 4 33.32 21.02 52.62
CA HIS A 4 32.19 20.78 51.73
C HIS A 4 32.71 20.01 50.51
N VAL A 5 32.48 18.70 50.49
CA VAL A 5 32.55 17.88 49.28
C VAL A 5 31.47 18.39 48.32
N PRO A 6 31.79 18.74 47.06
CA PRO A 6 30.75 19.04 46.07
C PRO A 6 29.98 17.76 45.81
N THR A 7 28.68 17.77 46.06
CA THR A 7 27.76 16.73 45.59
C THR A 7 27.86 16.68 44.07
N ALA A 8 28.17 15.51 43.52
CA ALA A 8 28.16 15.26 42.09
C ALA A 8 26.89 15.85 41.47
N GLU A 9 27.05 16.75 40.51
CA GLU A 9 25.99 17.06 39.56
C GLU A 9 25.54 15.73 38.97
N HIS A 10 24.26 15.41 39.16
CA HIS A 10 23.61 14.39 38.36
C HIS A 10 23.66 14.91 36.93
N ASP A 11 24.71 14.55 36.20
CA ASP A 11 24.68 14.51 34.74
C ASP A 11 23.43 13.69 34.40
N SER A 12 22.39 14.38 33.95
CA SER A 12 21.26 13.74 33.32
C SER A 12 21.85 13.03 32.11
N HIS A 13 22.08 11.73 32.25
CA HIS A 13 22.30 10.84 31.13
C HIS A 13 21.02 10.90 30.27
N GLU A 14 20.91 11.94 29.43
CA GLU A 14 20.03 11.94 28.28
C GLU A 14 20.53 10.79 27.43
N ASP A 15 19.90 9.63 27.58
CA ASP A 15 20.23 8.46 26.79
C ASP A 15 20.08 8.84 25.31
N PRO A 16 21.18 8.92 24.54
CA PRO A 16 21.15 9.39 23.17
C PRO A 16 20.31 8.47 22.25
N MET A 17 19.83 7.33 22.76
CA MET A 17 19.08 6.34 22.01
C MET A 17 17.55 6.42 22.16
N SER A 18 17.01 7.27 23.04
CA SER A 18 15.59 7.24 23.39
C SER A 18 14.86 8.55 23.02
N HIS A 19 14.33 8.63 21.80
CA HIS A 19 13.27 9.61 21.51
C HIS A 19 11.99 9.15 22.19
N VAL A 20 11.60 9.79 23.30
CA VAL A 20 10.29 9.56 23.93
C VAL A 20 9.28 10.52 23.29
N PRO A 21 8.34 10.03 22.44
CA PRO A 21 7.34 10.90 21.85
C PRO A 21 6.35 11.40 22.91
N PRO A 22 5.76 12.59 22.73
CA PRO A 22 4.69 13.06 23.58
C PRO A 22 3.45 12.15 23.45
N PRO A 23 2.56 12.13 24.47
CA PRO A 23 1.32 11.36 24.39
C PRO A 23 0.48 11.82 23.18
N SER A 24 -0.04 10.86 22.41
CA SER A 24 -0.80 11.13 21.20
C SER A 24 -2.13 10.40 21.19
N LEU A 25 -3.20 11.11 20.86
CA LEU A 25 -4.54 10.55 20.68
C LEU A 25 -4.77 10.01 19.27
N TRP A 26 -3.87 10.29 18.32
CA TRP A 26 -4.04 9.88 16.94
C TRP A 26 -4.25 8.38 16.73
N PRO A 27 -3.52 7.47 17.42
CA PRO A 27 -3.76 6.03 17.27
C PRO A 27 -5.22 5.65 17.55
N LEU A 28 -5.80 6.18 18.63
CA LEU A 28 -7.19 5.92 19.00
C LEU A 28 -8.17 6.47 17.95
N LEU A 29 -7.95 7.70 17.48
CA LEU A 29 -8.83 8.31 16.47
C LEU A 29 -8.78 7.57 15.13
N VAL A 30 -7.59 7.14 14.70
CA VAL A 30 -7.42 6.33 13.48
C VAL A 30 -8.15 5.00 13.61
N THR A 31 -8.02 4.31 14.76
CA THR A 31 -8.74 3.04 14.99
C THR A 31 -10.26 3.22 15.03
N GLY A 32 -10.75 4.34 15.59
CA GLY A 32 -12.18 4.67 15.60
C GLY A 32 -12.75 4.83 14.19
N GLY A 33 -12.06 5.60 13.33
CA GLY A 33 -12.46 5.75 11.91
C GLY A 33 -12.41 4.43 11.15
N LEU A 34 -11.32 3.67 11.30
CA LEU A 34 -11.13 2.39 10.61
C LEU A 34 -12.19 1.35 10.98
N THR A 35 -12.60 1.31 12.25
CA THR A 35 -13.59 0.33 12.74
C THR A 35 -14.96 0.51 12.08
N LEU A 36 -15.33 1.74 11.71
CA LEU A 36 -16.63 2.01 11.08
C LEU A 36 -16.74 1.42 9.67
N VAL A 37 -15.63 1.28 8.95
CA VAL A 37 -15.61 0.85 7.55
C VAL A 37 -16.12 -0.61 7.39
N PRO A 38 -15.61 -1.62 8.14
CA PRO A 38 -16.15 -2.98 8.08
C PRO A 38 -17.65 -3.07 8.37
N PHE A 39 -18.15 -2.36 9.39
CA PHE A 39 -19.59 -2.35 9.70
C PHE A 39 -20.42 -1.70 8.59
N GLY A 40 -19.88 -0.65 7.94
CA GLY A 40 -20.50 -0.05 6.78
C GLY A 40 -20.59 -1.00 5.59
N VAL A 41 -19.51 -1.73 5.29
CA VAL A 41 -19.50 -2.75 4.21
C VAL A 41 -20.51 -3.86 4.49
N VAL A 42 -20.55 -4.35 5.72
CA VAL A 42 -21.52 -5.38 6.13
C VAL A 42 -22.97 -4.90 5.97
N SER A 43 -23.25 -3.65 6.36
CA SER A 43 -24.57 -3.05 6.18
C SER A 43 -24.92 -2.81 4.70
N LEU A 44 -23.92 -2.48 3.87
CA LEU A 44 -24.08 -2.29 2.42
C LEU A 44 -24.44 -3.60 1.71
N LEU A 45 -23.78 -4.69 2.11
CA LEU A 45 -24.01 -6.03 1.56
C LEU A 45 -25.26 -6.73 2.16
N GLY A 46 -25.80 -6.17 3.24
CA GLY A 46 -26.98 -6.72 3.90
C GLY A 46 -26.77 -8.08 4.57
N THR A 47 -25.53 -8.41 4.95
CA THR A 47 -25.17 -9.77 5.38
C THR A 47 -25.43 -10.02 6.87
N LEU A 48 -25.61 -8.98 7.68
CA LEU A 48 -25.75 -9.11 9.13
C LEU A 48 -27.20 -8.92 9.58
N ASN A 49 -27.97 -10.00 9.38
CA ASN A 49 -29.40 -10.09 9.69
C ASN A 49 -29.71 -10.23 11.19
N LYS A 50 -28.75 -10.63 12.01
CA LYS A 50 -28.91 -10.74 13.48
C LYS A 50 -27.64 -10.26 14.16
N SER A 51 -27.76 -9.17 14.92
CA SER A 51 -26.77 -8.83 15.95
C SER A 51 -27.42 -8.96 17.32
N TRP A 52 -26.65 -9.44 18.30
CA TRP A 52 -27.05 -9.56 19.71
C TRP A 52 -27.46 -8.23 20.39
N TRP A 53 -27.12 -7.07 19.80
CA TRP A 53 -26.98 -5.80 20.50
C TRP A 53 -27.48 -4.57 19.73
N TRP A 54 -27.52 -4.60 18.39
CA TRP A 54 -27.79 -3.42 17.55
C TRP A 54 -28.87 -3.65 16.47
N GLY A 55 -29.53 -4.82 16.48
CA GLY A 55 -30.48 -5.20 15.41
C GLY A 55 -29.79 -5.57 14.08
N PRO A 56 -30.56 -5.75 12.99
CA PRO A 56 -30.02 -6.07 11.67
C PRO A 56 -29.33 -4.86 11.01
N LEU A 57 -28.13 -5.05 10.50
CA LEU A 57 -27.44 -4.09 9.63
C LEU A 57 -27.66 -4.51 8.17
N THR A 58 -28.80 -4.11 7.63
CA THR A 58 -29.20 -4.48 6.26
C THR A 58 -29.50 -3.29 5.35
N ASN A 59 -29.42 -2.07 5.90
CA ASN A 59 -29.76 -0.86 5.16
C ASN A 59 -28.54 -0.39 4.34
N PRO A 60 -28.62 -0.36 2.99
CA PRO A 60 -27.51 0.06 2.14
C PRO A 60 -27.12 1.52 2.37
N THR A 61 -28.09 2.40 2.63
CA THR A 61 -27.85 3.83 2.89
C THR A 61 -27.04 4.04 4.17
N VAL A 62 -27.37 3.29 5.23
CA VAL A 62 -26.58 3.30 6.47
C VAL A 62 -25.17 2.77 6.19
N GLY A 63 -25.04 1.73 5.38
CA GLY A 63 -23.75 1.21 4.94
C GLY A 63 -22.89 2.26 4.23
N LEU A 64 -23.44 2.96 3.24
CA LEU A 64 -22.76 4.04 2.52
C LEU A 64 -22.31 5.17 3.46
N ILE A 65 -23.17 5.58 4.40
CA ILE A 65 -22.84 6.62 5.38
C ILE A 65 -21.67 6.16 6.27
N LEU A 66 -21.71 4.94 6.80
CA LEU A 66 -20.66 4.41 7.67
C LEU A 66 -19.32 4.24 6.94
N VAL A 67 -19.33 3.75 5.69
CA VAL A 67 -18.12 3.64 4.86
C VAL A 67 -17.56 5.03 4.56
N GLY A 68 -18.40 5.96 4.11
CA GLY A 68 -17.97 7.32 3.76
C GLY A 68 -17.43 8.09 4.96
N LEU A 69 -18.19 8.12 6.06
CA LEU A 69 -17.80 8.81 7.28
C LEU A 69 -16.59 8.15 7.96
N GLY A 70 -16.57 6.82 8.06
CA GLY A 70 -15.45 6.06 8.59
C GLY A 70 -14.16 6.29 7.80
N GLY A 71 -14.24 6.23 6.46
CA GLY A 71 -13.12 6.50 5.56
C GLY A 71 -12.60 7.93 5.69
N LEU A 72 -13.49 8.94 5.74
CA LEU A 72 -13.09 10.34 5.92
C LEU A 72 -12.40 10.58 7.27
N ILE A 73 -12.94 10.04 8.36
CA ILE A 73 -12.32 10.14 9.69
C ILE A 73 -10.96 9.45 9.69
N PHE A 74 -10.89 8.23 9.17
CA PHE A 74 -9.64 7.47 9.07
C PHE A 74 -8.56 8.26 8.32
N LEU A 75 -8.87 8.77 7.13
CA LEU A 75 -7.91 9.53 6.32
C LEU A 75 -7.50 10.84 7.00
N TYR A 76 -8.45 11.60 7.56
CA TYR A 76 -8.15 12.84 8.25
C TYR A 76 -7.23 12.62 9.46
N CYS A 77 -7.55 11.64 10.31
CA CYS A 77 -6.76 11.32 11.49
C CYS A 77 -5.39 10.75 11.13
N LEU A 78 -5.29 9.92 10.08
CA LEU A 78 -4.03 9.39 9.59
C LEU A 78 -3.12 10.51 9.07
N MET A 79 -3.65 11.42 8.25
CA MET A 79 -2.89 12.57 7.75
C MET A 79 -2.47 13.51 8.89
N GLY A 80 -3.34 13.74 9.87
CA GLY A 80 -3.01 14.50 11.08
C GLY A 80 -1.84 13.87 11.86
N TRP A 81 -1.88 12.55 12.03
CA TRP A 81 -0.82 11.79 12.69
C TRP A 81 0.50 11.88 11.92
N CYS A 82 0.47 11.65 10.61
CA CYS A 82 1.65 11.75 9.75
C CYS A 82 2.27 13.16 9.81
N ASN A 83 1.46 14.22 9.80
CA ASN A 83 1.94 15.60 9.94
C ASN A 83 2.63 15.85 11.29
N GLN A 84 2.09 15.30 12.39
CA GLN A 84 2.77 15.38 13.70
C GLN A 84 4.14 14.67 13.66
N ILE A 85 4.18 13.45 13.13
CA ILE A 85 5.44 12.66 13.01
C ILE A 85 6.48 13.42 12.19
N ILE A 86 6.09 14.04 11.07
CA ILE A 86 7.01 14.82 10.22
C ILE A 86 7.61 16.01 10.99
N ARG A 87 6.82 16.68 11.84
CA ARG A 87 7.27 17.82 12.65
C ARG A 87 8.23 17.38 13.76
N GLU A 88 7.95 16.27 14.42
CA GLU A 88 8.82 15.71 15.47
C GLU A 88 10.16 15.24 14.91
N LYS A 89 10.17 14.72 13.68
CA LYS A 89 11.38 14.21 13.01
C LYS A 89 12.48 15.26 12.83
N LEU A 90 12.17 16.55 12.86
CA LEU A 90 13.16 17.62 12.72
C LEU A 90 14.08 17.78 13.93
N ILE A 91 13.72 17.19 15.08
CA ILE A 91 14.37 17.39 16.38
C ILE A 91 15.39 16.26 16.71
N SER A 92 15.56 15.26 15.84
CA SER A 92 16.44 14.11 16.14
C SER A 92 17.93 14.46 16.25
N HIS A 93 18.58 14.00 17.32
CA HIS A 93 20.00 14.24 17.59
C HIS A 93 20.98 13.42 16.71
N ASP A 94 20.58 12.23 16.22
CA ASP A 94 21.37 11.41 15.29
C ASP A 94 20.58 11.05 14.01
N VAL A 95 20.87 11.77 12.93
CA VAL A 95 20.21 11.62 11.62
C VAL A 95 20.61 10.31 10.92
N ALA A 96 21.82 9.80 11.14
CA ALA A 96 22.34 8.63 10.42
C ALA A 96 21.77 7.33 10.98
N LYS A 97 21.77 7.19 12.31
CA LYS A 97 21.15 6.06 12.99
C LYS A 97 19.64 6.02 12.71
N GLN A 98 18.97 7.17 12.82
CA GLN A 98 17.55 7.28 12.52
C GLN A 98 17.19 6.83 11.08
N GLN A 99 18.04 7.13 10.09
CA GLN A 99 17.80 6.65 8.72
C GLN A 99 17.92 5.13 8.60
N THR A 100 18.90 4.54 9.28
CA THR A 100 19.11 3.10 9.28
C THR A 100 17.93 2.38 9.94
N ASP A 101 17.47 2.88 11.09
CA ASP A 101 16.32 2.32 11.81
C ASP A 101 15.04 2.39 10.95
N LEU A 102 14.83 3.51 10.25
CA LEU A 102 13.68 3.67 9.36
C LEU A 102 13.77 2.79 8.10
N GLN A 103 14.97 2.56 7.58
CA GLN A 103 15.18 1.60 6.49
C GLN A 103 14.85 0.17 6.95
N ALA A 104 15.30 -0.22 8.14
CA ALA A 104 14.97 -1.51 8.74
C ALA A 104 13.45 -1.65 8.95
N PHE A 105 12.77 -0.60 9.42
CA PHE A 105 11.31 -0.58 9.55
C PHE A 105 10.61 -0.81 8.20
N ILE A 106 11.04 -0.12 7.13
CA ILE A 106 10.46 -0.33 5.80
C ILE A 106 10.69 -1.75 5.30
N LEU A 107 11.87 -2.33 5.52
CA LEU A 107 12.12 -3.72 5.13
C LEU A 107 11.21 -4.71 5.88
N LEU A 108 11.00 -4.51 7.19
CA LEU A 108 10.07 -5.32 7.98
C LEU A 108 8.62 -5.15 7.50
N PHE A 109 8.21 -3.92 7.21
CA PHE A 109 6.89 -3.62 6.65
C PHE A 109 6.67 -4.32 5.30
N LEU A 110 7.62 -4.20 4.37
CA LEU A 110 7.57 -4.88 3.07
C LEU A 110 7.57 -6.40 3.20
N THR A 111 8.27 -6.94 4.20
CA THR A 111 8.23 -8.38 4.51
C THR A 111 6.84 -8.79 4.96
N GLY A 112 6.18 -7.98 5.79
CA GLY A 112 4.79 -8.20 6.19
C GLY A 112 3.84 -8.22 4.99
N GLU A 113 3.95 -7.25 4.09
CA GLU A 113 3.15 -7.20 2.86
C GLU A 113 3.43 -8.41 1.95
N LEU A 114 4.70 -8.83 1.81
CA LEU A 114 5.07 -10.04 1.07
C LEU A 114 4.38 -11.29 1.62
N MET A 115 4.27 -11.42 2.95
CA MET A 115 3.56 -12.54 3.58
C MET A 115 2.05 -12.47 3.34
N ALA A 116 1.46 -11.28 3.31
CA ALA A 116 0.04 -11.10 2.98
C ALA A 116 -0.26 -11.54 1.54
N PHE A 117 0.57 -11.14 0.56
CA PHE A 117 0.50 -11.68 -0.81
C PHE A 117 0.79 -13.19 -0.85
N GLY A 118 1.74 -13.66 -0.04
CA GLY A 118 2.07 -15.07 0.11
C GLY A 118 0.87 -15.92 0.51
N ALA A 119 -0.04 -15.42 1.35
CA ALA A 119 -1.28 -16.10 1.69
C ALA A 119 -2.23 -16.24 0.48
N VAL A 120 -2.37 -15.18 -0.32
CA VAL A 120 -3.19 -15.20 -1.55
C VAL A 120 -2.61 -16.19 -2.57
N PHE A 121 -1.31 -16.16 -2.81
CA PHE A 121 -0.63 -17.10 -3.70
C PHE A 121 -0.75 -18.54 -3.19
N SER A 122 -0.56 -18.76 -1.89
CA SER A 122 -0.68 -20.09 -1.28
C SER A 122 -2.07 -20.69 -1.50
N TYR A 123 -3.13 -19.89 -1.31
CA TYR A 123 -4.49 -20.34 -1.57
C TYR A 123 -4.73 -20.67 -3.05
N PHE A 124 -4.21 -19.83 -3.97
CA PHE A 124 -4.30 -20.09 -5.41
C PHE A 124 -3.65 -21.42 -5.80
N TYR A 125 -2.39 -21.65 -5.41
CA TYR A 125 -1.68 -22.88 -5.75
C TYR A 125 -2.28 -24.12 -5.07
N TYR A 126 -2.77 -23.98 -3.83
CA TYR A 126 -3.52 -25.05 -3.17
C TYR A 126 -4.75 -25.45 -3.97
N LYS A 127 -5.58 -24.48 -4.40
CA LYS A 127 -6.75 -24.75 -5.24
C LYS A 127 -6.36 -25.34 -6.59
N LYS A 128 -5.37 -24.78 -7.28
CA LYS A 128 -4.91 -25.28 -8.59
C LYS A 128 -4.43 -26.73 -8.54
N PHE A 129 -3.77 -27.14 -7.46
CA PHE A 129 -3.24 -28.50 -7.33
C PHE A 129 -4.33 -29.54 -7.03
N TRP A 130 -5.32 -29.20 -6.20
CA TRP A 130 -6.31 -30.14 -5.69
C TRP A 130 -7.67 -30.09 -6.41
N ASP A 131 -7.91 -29.06 -7.22
CA ASP A 131 -9.15 -28.87 -7.97
C ASP A 131 -8.85 -28.65 -9.46
N PRO A 132 -9.01 -29.69 -10.30
CA PRO A 132 -8.74 -29.61 -11.74
C PRO A 132 -9.64 -28.61 -12.48
N GLN A 133 -10.77 -28.21 -11.90
CA GLN A 133 -11.71 -27.24 -12.47
C GLN A 133 -11.38 -25.80 -12.02
N PHE A 134 -10.37 -25.62 -11.17
CA PHE A 134 -9.92 -24.30 -10.76
C PHE A 134 -9.12 -23.61 -11.87
N GLY A 135 -9.75 -22.61 -12.46
CA GLY A 135 -9.20 -21.81 -13.54
C GLY A 135 -10.24 -20.84 -14.09
N PRO A 136 -9.90 -20.09 -15.15
CA PRO A 136 -10.87 -19.26 -15.86
C PRO A 136 -11.97 -20.11 -16.51
N VAL A 137 -13.15 -19.53 -16.67
CA VAL A 137 -14.28 -20.19 -17.36
C VAL A 137 -13.91 -20.43 -18.82
N GLU A 138 -14.25 -21.61 -19.35
CA GLU A 138 -14.01 -21.95 -20.76
C GLU A 138 -14.60 -20.88 -21.70
N GLY A 139 -13.79 -20.37 -22.62
CA GLY A 139 -14.18 -19.33 -23.58
C GLY A 139 -13.99 -17.88 -23.12
N MET A 140 -13.54 -17.65 -21.87
CA MET A 140 -13.00 -16.35 -21.48
C MET A 140 -11.50 -16.26 -21.76
N GLU A 141 -11.14 -15.33 -22.64
CA GLU A 141 -9.74 -14.98 -22.87
C GLU A 141 -9.21 -14.19 -21.67
N PHE A 142 -8.40 -14.83 -20.85
CA PHE A 142 -7.61 -14.18 -19.79
C PHE A 142 -6.23 -13.83 -20.34
N GLY A 143 -5.83 -12.58 -20.13
CA GLY A 143 -4.59 -12.07 -20.69
C GLY A 143 -4.72 -11.67 -22.17
N GLY A 144 -3.65 -11.13 -22.71
CA GLY A 144 -3.61 -10.61 -24.07
C GLY A 144 -2.63 -9.44 -24.22
N PRO A 145 -2.63 -8.76 -25.37
CA PRO A 145 -1.74 -7.64 -25.63
C PRO A 145 -1.88 -6.52 -24.59
N THR A 146 -3.11 -6.27 -24.10
CA THR A 146 -3.39 -5.23 -23.09
C THR A 146 -2.64 -5.47 -21.78
N VAL A 147 -2.69 -6.69 -21.24
CA VAL A 147 -1.99 -7.07 -20.01
C VAL A 147 -0.47 -7.08 -20.22
N ALA A 148 -0.01 -7.50 -21.40
CA ALA A 148 1.41 -7.43 -21.75
C ALA A 148 1.92 -5.98 -21.81
N TYR A 149 1.15 -5.06 -22.40
CA TYR A 149 1.47 -3.64 -22.41
C TYR A 149 1.45 -3.06 -20.99
N ALA A 150 0.45 -3.37 -20.17
CA ALA A 150 0.40 -2.94 -18.78
C ALA A 150 1.65 -3.40 -18.00
N THR A 151 2.00 -4.69 -18.13
CA THR A 151 3.19 -5.26 -17.49
C THR A 151 4.47 -4.57 -17.96
N PHE A 152 4.61 -4.33 -19.26
CA PHE A 152 5.76 -3.59 -19.79
C PHE A 152 5.84 -2.16 -19.20
N LEU A 153 4.71 -1.45 -19.11
CA LEU A 153 4.66 -0.10 -18.54
C LEU A 153 5.11 -0.09 -17.08
N LEU A 154 4.65 -1.06 -16.28
CA LEU A 154 5.02 -1.15 -14.86
C LEU A 154 6.51 -1.47 -14.68
N LEU A 155 7.02 -2.50 -15.38
CA LEU A 155 8.44 -2.86 -15.35
C LEU A 155 9.34 -1.72 -15.84
N PHE A 156 8.92 -1.02 -16.90
CA PHE A 156 9.67 0.12 -17.41
C PHE A 156 9.63 1.31 -16.43
N SER A 157 8.53 1.50 -15.69
CA SER A 157 8.42 2.53 -14.66
C SER A 157 9.40 2.32 -13.49
N SER A 158 9.73 1.06 -13.17
CA SER A 158 10.74 0.71 -12.18
C SER A 158 12.14 1.16 -12.64
N VAL A 159 12.48 0.91 -13.91
CA VAL A 159 13.74 1.38 -14.51
C VAL A 159 13.85 2.90 -14.47
N THR A 160 12.78 3.63 -14.83
CA THR A 160 12.80 5.10 -14.73
C THR A 160 12.89 5.58 -13.28
N CYS A 161 12.31 4.86 -12.32
CA CYS A 161 12.41 5.17 -10.89
C CYS A 161 13.85 5.04 -10.39
N GLU A 162 14.53 3.95 -10.77
CA GLU A 162 15.93 3.72 -10.39
C GLU A 162 16.87 4.78 -10.99
N PHE A 163 16.68 5.13 -12.27
CA PHE A 163 17.43 6.22 -12.87
C PHE A 163 17.12 7.57 -12.21
N ALA A 164 15.88 7.82 -11.76
CA ALA A 164 15.54 9.03 -11.00
C ALA A 164 16.30 9.09 -9.68
N HIS A 165 16.35 7.95 -8.96
CA HIS A 165 17.09 7.81 -7.72
C HIS A 165 18.59 8.10 -7.93
N HIS A 166 19.19 7.46 -8.93
CA HIS A 166 20.60 7.64 -9.26
C HIS A 166 20.93 9.06 -9.73
N ALA A 167 20.07 9.68 -10.55
CA ALA A 167 20.22 11.07 -10.95
C ALA A 167 20.22 12.03 -9.75
N LEU A 168 19.38 11.76 -8.73
CA LEU A 168 19.35 12.55 -7.52
C LEU A 168 20.63 12.40 -6.68
N GLN A 169 21.20 11.19 -6.59
CA GLN A 169 22.49 10.94 -5.93
C GLN A 169 23.64 11.73 -6.59
N HIS A 170 23.59 11.91 -7.90
CA HIS A 170 24.55 12.72 -8.66
C HIS A 170 24.18 14.21 -8.76
N HIS A 171 23.29 14.69 -7.89
CA HIS A 171 22.84 16.09 -7.84
C HIS A 171 22.17 16.61 -9.13
N LYS A 172 21.73 15.72 -10.03
CA LYS A 172 21.00 16.06 -11.27
C LYS A 172 19.49 16.15 -11.00
N VAL A 173 19.09 17.17 -10.23
CA VAL A 173 17.71 17.33 -9.74
C VAL A 173 16.67 17.40 -10.86
N MET A 174 16.97 18.13 -11.96
CA MET A 174 16.02 18.25 -13.07
C MET A 174 15.77 16.90 -13.76
N THR A 175 16.82 16.12 -13.98
CA THR A 175 16.71 14.77 -14.55
C THR A 175 15.90 13.85 -13.63
N ALA A 176 16.16 13.90 -12.32
CA ALA A 176 15.41 13.12 -11.34
C ALA A 176 13.91 13.48 -11.35
N LYS A 177 13.57 14.77 -11.42
CA LYS A 177 12.17 15.24 -11.51
C LYS A 177 11.46 14.68 -12.73
N ILE A 178 12.06 14.82 -13.91
CA ILE A 178 11.49 14.32 -15.18
C ILE A 178 11.26 12.80 -15.08
N LEU A 179 12.25 12.06 -14.59
CA LEU A 179 12.15 10.60 -14.48
C LEU A 179 11.09 10.17 -13.45
N PHE A 180 10.94 10.85 -12.32
CA PHE A 180 9.85 10.60 -11.37
C PHE A 180 8.47 10.89 -11.99
N VAL A 181 8.34 11.98 -12.75
CA VAL A 181 7.09 12.26 -13.49
C VAL A 181 6.80 11.14 -14.48
N CYS A 182 7.81 10.67 -15.23
CA CYS A 182 7.65 9.53 -16.13
C CYS A 182 7.19 8.26 -15.38
N THR A 183 7.82 7.92 -14.25
CA THR A 183 7.41 6.77 -13.42
C THR A 183 5.94 6.90 -12.98
N ILE A 184 5.53 8.06 -12.49
CA ILE A 184 4.15 8.30 -12.04
C ILE A 184 3.16 8.15 -13.20
N LEU A 185 3.46 8.73 -14.36
CA LEU A 185 2.58 8.63 -15.53
C LEU A 185 2.44 7.19 -16.02
N LEU A 186 3.53 6.42 -16.03
CA LEU A 186 3.52 5.01 -16.41
C LEU A 186 2.70 4.16 -15.41
N GLY A 187 2.84 4.41 -14.11
CA GLY A 187 2.04 3.72 -13.09
C GLY A 187 0.56 4.09 -13.11
N VAL A 188 0.22 5.36 -13.41
CA VAL A 188 -1.18 5.77 -13.64
C VAL A 188 -1.74 5.08 -14.88
N ALA A 189 -0.97 5.00 -15.97
CA ALA A 189 -1.38 4.27 -17.17
C ALA A 189 -1.63 2.79 -16.87
N PHE A 190 -0.75 2.15 -16.09
CA PHE A 190 -0.95 0.78 -15.61
C PHE A 190 -2.28 0.60 -14.88
N LEU A 191 -2.61 1.46 -13.91
CA LEU A 191 -3.91 1.40 -13.22
C LEU A 191 -5.09 1.62 -14.17
N GLY A 192 -4.92 2.46 -15.20
CA GLY A 192 -5.90 2.65 -16.26
C GLY A 192 -6.17 1.37 -17.05
N PHE A 193 -5.10 0.65 -17.45
CA PHE A 193 -5.23 -0.66 -18.12
C PHE A 193 -5.86 -1.71 -17.20
N GLN A 194 -5.51 -1.73 -15.91
CA GLN A 194 -6.12 -2.63 -14.93
C GLN A 194 -7.63 -2.38 -14.79
N GLY A 195 -8.03 -1.11 -14.72
CA GLY A 195 -9.44 -0.72 -14.67
C GLY A 195 -10.21 -1.06 -15.95
N TYR A 196 -9.57 -0.93 -17.11
CA TYR A 196 -10.15 -1.33 -18.40
C TYR A 196 -10.40 -2.84 -18.46
N GLU A 197 -9.40 -3.65 -18.09
CA GLU A 197 -9.53 -5.11 -18.05
C GLU A 197 -10.65 -5.55 -17.11
N TRP A 198 -10.71 -4.99 -15.91
CA TRP A 198 -11.79 -5.27 -14.96
C TRP A 198 -13.16 -4.89 -15.52
N GLY A 199 -13.27 -3.73 -16.18
CA GLY A 199 -14.50 -3.29 -16.82
C GLY A 199 -14.98 -4.29 -17.87
N GLU A 200 -14.08 -4.80 -18.70
CA GLU A 200 -14.39 -5.79 -19.73
C GLU A 200 -14.81 -7.14 -19.13
N LEU A 201 -14.07 -7.63 -18.12
CA LEU A 201 -14.38 -8.89 -17.44
C LEU A 201 -15.73 -8.83 -16.71
N ILE A 202 -16.01 -7.72 -16.01
CA ILE A 202 -17.29 -7.52 -15.31
C ILE A 202 -18.44 -7.44 -16.31
N GLN A 203 -18.27 -6.76 -17.45
CA GLN A 203 -19.29 -6.71 -18.51
C GLN A 203 -19.57 -8.09 -19.13
N LYS A 204 -18.55 -8.95 -19.22
CA LYS A 204 -18.70 -10.36 -19.61
C LYS A 204 -19.30 -11.24 -18.51
N GLY A 205 -19.63 -10.67 -17.34
CA GLY A 205 -20.23 -11.37 -16.21
C GLY A 205 -19.22 -12.09 -15.30
N PHE A 206 -17.91 -11.88 -15.50
CA PHE A 206 -16.88 -12.50 -14.68
C PHE A 206 -16.67 -11.75 -13.38
N TYR A 207 -17.47 -12.09 -12.38
CA TYR A 207 -17.28 -11.67 -11.00
C TYR A 207 -17.78 -12.78 -10.06
N PRO A 208 -17.29 -12.87 -8.80
CA PRO A 208 -17.53 -14.03 -7.94
C PRO A 208 -18.99 -14.45 -7.76
N THR A 209 -19.92 -13.50 -7.85
CA THR A 209 -21.37 -13.70 -7.70
C THR A 209 -22.14 -13.54 -9.02
N GLY A 210 -21.43 -13.57 -10.16
CA GLY A 210 -22.02 -13.34 -11.47
C GLY A 210 -22.74 -14.54 -12.04
N GLU A 211 -23.81 -14.28 -12.79
CA GLU A 211 -24.61 -15.33 -13.44
C GLU A 211 -23.80 -16.09 -14.51
N ALA A 212 -22.75 -15.49 -15.05
CA ALA A 212 -21.83 -16.14 -16.00
C ALA A 212 -20.90 -17.17 -15.33
N ILE A 213 -20.84 -17.20 -14.00
CA ILE A 213 -20.05 -18.16 -13.23
C ILE A 213 -21.00 -19.09 -12.47
N SER A 214 -21.34 -20.23 -13.07
CA SER A 214 -22.23 -21.23 -12.45
C SER A 214 -21.47 -22.25 -11.59
N ASP A 215 -20.16 -22.39 -11.80
CA ASP A 215 -19.32 -23.32 -11.05
C ASP A 215 -18.64 -22.64 -9.84
N SER A 216 -18.70 -23.32 -8.70
CA SER A 216 -18.02 -22.95 -7.46
C SER A 216 -16.51 -22.78 -7.63
N SER A 217 -15.88 -23.58 -8.50
CA SER A 217 -14.43 -23.54 -8.72
C SER A 217 -14.00 -22.30 -9.51
N ALA A 218 -14.78 -21.94 -10.53
CA ALA A 218 -14.57 -20.70 -11.29
C ALA A 218 -14.88 -19.44 -10.44
N SER A 219 -15.87 -19.50 -9.54
CA SER A 219 -16.16 -18.41 -8.59
C SER A 219 -15.01 -18.22 -7.59
N ALA A 220 -14.41 -19.32 -7.13
CA ALA A 220 -13.21 -19.27 -6.30
C ALA A 220 -12.02 -18.65 -7.04
N PHE A 221 -11.82 -18.99 -8.33
CA PHE A 221 -10.77 -18.39 -9.16
C PHE A 221 -11.01 -16.88 -9.37
N ALA A 222 -12.23 -16.47 -9.70
CA ALA A 222 -12.59 -15.05 -9.81
C ALA A 222 -12.33 -14.29 -8.50
N SER A 223 -12.65 -14.91 -7.35
CA SER A 223 -12.38 -14.32 -6.04
C SER A 223 -10.87 -14.14 -5.80
N CYS A 224 -10.05 -15.16 -6.09
CA CYS A 224 -8.59 -15.05 -6.04
C CYS A 224 -8.06 -13.96 -6.95
N PHE A 225 -8.57 -13.90 -8.18
CA PHE A 225 -8.18 -12.94 -9.20
C PHE A 225 -8.38 -11.52 -8.68
N TYR A 226 -9.60 -11.15 -8.29
CA TYR A 226 -9.93 -9.78 -7.86
C TYR A 226 -9.30 -9.42 -6.52
N VAL A 227 -9.16 -10.37 -5.58
CA VAL A 227 -8.46 -10.12 -4.32
C VAL A 227 -6.97 -9.89 -4.59
N GLY A 228 -6.33 -10.73 -5.40
CA GLY A 228 -4.91 -10.60 -5.74
C GLY A 228 -4.63 -9.32 -6.53
N THR A 229 -5.27 -9.14 -7.69
CA THR A 229 -5.03 -7.99 -8.57
C THR A 229 -5.52 -6.69 -7.92
N GLY A 230 -6.61 -6.72 -7.15
CA GLY A 230 -7.14 -5.56 -6.44
C GLY A 230 -6.27 -5.12 -5.26
N PHE A 231 -5.76 -6.07 -4.47
CA PHE A 231 -4.82 -5.77 -3.39
C PHE A 231 -3.50 -5.21 -3.94
N HIS A 232 -3.01 -5.76 -5.05
CA HIS A 232 -1.87 -5.20 -5.78
C HIS A 232 -2.17 -3.80 -6.35
N GLY A 233 -3.33 -3.58 -6.99
CA GLY A 233 -3.72 -2.27 -7.52
C GLY A 233 -3.79 -1.19 -6.43
N LEU A 234 -4.27 -1.55 -5.23
CA LEU A 234 -4.22 -0.68 -4.06
C LEU A 234 -2.79 -0.31 -3.68
N HIS A 235 -1.87 -1.29 -3.67
CA HIS A 235 -0.45 -1.07 -3.41
C HIS A 235 0.18 -0.13 -4.46
N VAL A 236 -0.10 -0.33 -5.75
CA VAL A 236 0.35 0.57 -6.81
C VAL A 236 -0.15 1.99 -6.57
N ALA A 237 -1.43 2.17 -6.20
CA ALA A 237 -1.98 3.49 -5.89
C ALA A 237 -1.28 4.15 -4.70
N ILE A 238 -1.00 3.40 -3.62
CA ILE A 238 -0.23 3.90 -2.47
C ILE A 238 1.20 4.28 -2.91
N GLY A 239 1.84 3.46 -3.73
CA GLY A 239 3.16 3.74 -4.30
C GLY A 239 3.19 5.03 -5.14
N LEU A 240 2.15 5.26 -5.95
CA LEU A 240 1.99 6.49 -6.72
C LEU A 240 1.85 7.71 -5.82
N ILE A 241 1.07 7.61 -4.74
CA ILE A 241 0.95 8.68 -3.74
C ILE A 241 2.30 8.95 -3.08
N MET A 242 3.07 7.92 -2.71
CA MET A 242 4.41 8.06 -2.15
C MET A 242 5.38 8.75 -3.11
N LEU A 243 5.41 8.32 -4.38
CA LEU A 243 6.25 8.94 -5.41
C LEU A 243 5.85 10.39 -5.69
N PHE A 244 4.55 10.67 -5.72
CA PHE A 244 4.03 12.03 -5.87
C PHE A 244 4.46 12.92 -4.70
N MET A 245 4.37 12.44 -3.46
CA MET A 245 4.87 13.16 -2.29
C MET A 245 6.38 13.40 -2.35
N VAL A 246 7.16 12.44 -2.84
CA VAL A 246 8.60 12.62 -3.09
C VAL A 246 8.84 13.70 -4.15
N LEU A 247 8.11 13.67 -5.27
CA LEU A 247 8.23 14.69 -6.31
C LEU A 247 7.91 16.10 -5.78
N MET A 248 6.82 16.26 -5.02
CA MET A 248 6.47 17.54 -4.39
C MET A 248 7.56 18.02 -3.43
N ARG A 249 8.12 17.12 -2.62
CA ARG A 249 9.23 17.48 -1.73
C ARG A 249 10.50 17.87 -2.50
N LEU A 250 10.72 17.32 -3.68
CA LEU A 250 11.82 17.68 -4.57
C LEU A 250 11.63 19.04 -5.22
N GLU A 251 10.39 19.42 -5.54
CA GLU A 251 10.04 20.77 -6.00
C GLU A 251 10.32 21.84 -4.93
N PHE A 252 9.95 21.56 -3.68
CA PHE A 252 10.20 22.49 -2.56
C PHE A 252 11.65 22.48 -2.05
N GLY A 253 12.58 21.76 -2.69
CA GLY A 253 13.99 21.76 -2.33
C GLY A 253 14.33 21.03 -1.01
N HIS A 254 13.43 20.20 -0.49
CA HIS A 254 13.61 19.51 0.80
C HIS A 254 14.68 18.39 0.80
N PHE A 255 15.32 18.11 -0.34
CA PHE A 255 16.35 17.08 -0.48
C PHE A 255 17.78 17.63 -0.58
N GLN A 256 18.06 18.76 0.06
CA GLN A 256 19.43 19.26 0.22
C GLN A 256 20.13 18.51 1.37
N GLY A 257 21.21 17.77 1.06
CA GLY A 257 22.07 17.08 2.04
C GLY A 257 21.76 15.59 2.25
N LYS A 258 22.27 14.99 3.34
CA LYS A 258 22.25 13.53 3.60
C LYS A 258 20.87 12.92 3.90
N ARG A 259 19.74 13.62 3.69
CA ARG A 259 18.39 13.20 4.13
C ARG A 259 17.53 12.64 2.98
N HIS A 260 17.92 11.48 2.44
CA HIS A 260 17.24 10.85 1.30
C HIS A 260 16.28 9.70 1.65
N PHE A 261 16.03 9.43 2.94
CA PHE A 261 15.21 8.29 3.37
C PHE A 261 13.86 8.18 2.63
N ALA A 262 13.14 9.29 2.44
CA ALA A 262 11.83 9.24 1.78
C ALA A 262 11.92 8.77 0.31
N VAL A 263 12.99 9.13 -0.41
CA VAL A 263 13.25 8.68 -1.78
C VAL A 263 13.63 7.20 -1.79
N VAL A 264 14.48 6.78 -0.84
CA VAL A 264 14.87 5.37 -0.68
C VAL A 264 13.65 4.50 -0.37
N ALA A 265 12.84 4.89 0.60
CA ALA A 265 11.63 4.16 1.00
C ALA A 265 10.62 4.07 -0.15
N ALA A 266 10.36 5.17 -0.86
CA ALA A 266 9.45 5.17 -2.01
C ALA A 266 9.98 4.31 -3.18
N SER A 267 11.30 4.35 -3.46
CA SER A 267 11.92 3.50 -4.49
C SER A 267 11.82 2.01 -4.13
N TRP A 268 12.19 1.63 -2.90
CA TRP A 268 12.07 0.25 -2.43
C TRP A 268 10.63 -0.25 -2.47
N TYR A 269 9.67 0.57 -2.06
CA TYR A 269 8.25 0.23 -2.14
C TYR A 269 7.80 0.06 -3.60
N TRP A 270 8.20 0.95 -4.51
CA TRP A 270 7.84 0.85 -5.93
C TRP A 270 8.39 -0.42 -6.58
N HIS A 271 9.66 -0.74 -6.34
CA HIS A 271 10.28 -1.99 -6.80
C HIS A 271 9.63 -3.24 -6.20
N PHE A 272 9.24 -3.19 -4.91
CA PHE A 272 8.49 -4.28 -4.28
C PHE A 272 7.17 -4.54 -4.98
N VAL A 273 6.40 -3.49 -5.26
CA VAL A 273 5.13 -3.60 -5.97
C VAL A 273 5.33 -4.23 -7.35
N ASP A 274 6.35 -3.81 -8.09
CA ASP A 274 6.69 -4.39 -9.40
C ASP A 274 7.03 -5.89 -9.33
N ILE A 275 7.85 -6.30 -8.36
CA ILE A 275 8.17 -7.72 -8.14
C ILE A 275 6.91 -8.55 -7.84
N VAL A 276 6.02 -8.03 -6.99
CA VAL A 276 4.74 -8.69 -6.69
C VAL A 276 3.86 -8.80 -7.94
N TRP A 277 3.85 -7.77 -8.80
CA TRP A 277 3.13 -7.85 -10.08
C TRP A 277 3.64 -8.98 -10.95
N VAL A 278 4.96 -9.15 -11.09
CA VAL A 278 5.53 -10.25 -11.89
C VAL A 278 5.09 -11.61 -11.36
N LEU A 279 5.11 -11.80 -10.04
CA LEU A 279 4.66 -13.05 -9.42
C LEU A 279 3.16 -13.29 -9.64
N LEU A 280 2.36 -12.23 -9.54
CA LEU A 280 0.93 -12.27 -9.79
C LEU A 280 0.63 -12.56 -11.25
N PHE A 281 1.33 -11.89 -12.17
CA PHE A 281 1.21 -12.08 -13.61
C PHE A 281 1.43 -13.54 -13.99
N ILE A 282 2.54 -14.13 -13.52
CA ILE A 282 2.84 -15.55 -13.75
C ILE A 282 1.74 -16.43 -13.14
N THR A 283 1.36 -16.19 -11.89
CA THR A 283 0.40 -17.05 -11.17
C THR A 283 -0.97 -17.04 -11.83
N VAL A 284 -1.48 -15.87 -12.20
CA VAL A 284 -2.86 -15.70 -12.68
C VAL A 284 -2.99 -15.87 -14.18
N TYR A 285 -2.07 -15.32 -14.99
CA TYR A 285 -2.21 -15.27 -16.44
C TYR A 285 -1.42 -16.35 -17.18
N VAL A 286 -0.43 -16.96 -16.53
CA VAL A 286 0.39 -18.02 -17.15
C VAL A 286 0.04 -19.40 -16.56
N VAL A 287 -0.12 -19.50 -15.24
CA VAL A 287 -0.41 -20.77 -14.55
C VAL A 287 -1.92 -21.02 -14.39
N GLY A 288 -2.70 -19.96 -14.22
CA GLY A 288 -4.17 -20.02 -14.07
C GLY A 288 -4.84 -20.70 -15.23
#